data_AF-A0A3M1D539-F1
#
_entry.id   AF-A0A3M1D539-F1
#
_cell.length_a   1.000
_cell.length_b   1.000
_cell.length_c   1.000
_cell.angle_alpha   90.00
_cell.angle_beta   90.00
_cell.angle_gamma   90.00
#
_symmetry.space_group_name_H-M   'P 1'
#
loop_
_entity.id
_entity.type
_entity.pdbx_description
1 polymer ?
#
loop_
_entity_poly.entity_id
_entity_poly.type
_entity_poly.pdbx_seq_one_letter_code
_entity_poly.pdbx_strand_id
1 'polypeptide(L)'
;MLALGPVLHVRGSPVFGFMPYRLLAELPLFGLMRLPHRWLLVVFLGLSVLAARGGRGFSGLAACLVLVEAMGLSVVDRPRTDITPPAIVSEVDGPVLDLPPRTLGDDARGRYLVWQRVHRRPIAYTLLMQSIGPRIAAEPLVRAVAGMDRSDPIASKVIEAEQFRQGDFARGVAEWRAGRADPATLNGAAERLRGLGYALVILHRNLLAEEDADRIAALLGEHLGMPAIDTEEAVLWRL
;
A
#
# COMPACT_ATOMS: atom_id res chain seq x y z
N MET A 1 19.17 -14.54 9.79
CA MET A 1 18.18 -14.80 8.73
C MET A 1 16.87 -14.21 9.21
N LEU A 2 16.38 -13.11 8.66
CA LEU A 2 15.14 -12.49 9.15
C LEU A 2 14.25 -12.12 7.97
N ALA A 3 13.13 -12.82 7.86
CA ALA A 3 12.00 -12.39 7.06
C ALA A 3 11.17 -11.41 7.92
N LEU A 4 11.52 -10.13 7.83
CA LEU A 4 10.64 -9.04 8.28
C LEU A 4 9.92 -8.50 7.03
N GLY A 5 9.10 -9.35 6.41
CA GLY A 5 8.35 -8.99 5.21
C GLY A 5 8.06 -10.18 4.28
N PRO A 6 7.35 -9.94 3.16
CA PRO A 6 7.03 -10.96 2.18
C PRO A 6 8.24 -11.46 1.39
N VAL A 7 9.47 -11.01 1.67
CA VAL A 7 10.65 -11.40 0.88
C VAL A 7 11.76 -11.92 1.78
N LEU A 8 12.23 -13.15 1.53
CA LEU A 8 13.45 -13.65 2.19
C LEU A 8 14.67 -12.99 1.58
N HIS A 9 15.49 -12.40 2.43
CA HIS A 9 16.81 -11.95 2.03
C HIS A 9 17.88 -12.83 2.67
N VAL A 10 18.86 -13.26 1.88
CA VAL A 10 20.07 -13.93 2.36
C VAL A 10 21.25 -13.14 1.81
N ARG A 11 22.10 -12.64 2.72
CA ARG A 11 23.27 -11.80 2.38
C ARG A 11 22.92 -10.59 1.49
N GLY A 12 21.79 -9.94 1.76
CA GLY A 12 21.33 -8.75 1.03
C GLY A 12 20.64 -9.04 -0.30
N SER A 13 20.74 -10.25 -0.85
CA SER A 13 20.01 -10.64 -2.06
C SER A 13 18.63 -11.21 -1.72
N PRO A 14 17.56 -10.80 -2.41
CA PRO A 14 16.25 -11.43 -2.29
C PRO A 14 16.32 -12.83 -2.90
N VAL A 15 16.26 -13.87 -2.06
CA VAL A 15 16.29 -15.26 -2.51
C VAL A 15 14.89 -15.77 -2.79
N PHE A 16 13.87 -15.16 -2.17
CA PHE A 16 12.49 -15.60 -2.29
C PHE A 16 11.53 -14.40 -2.22
N GLY A 17 10.93 -14.02 -3.35
CA GLY A 17 10.10 -12.81 -3.52
C GLY A 17 8.71 -12.83 -2.88
N PHE A 18 8.30 -13.97 -2.32
CA PHE A 18 7.03 -14.12 -1.61
C PHE A 18 7.18 -15.24 -0.56
N MET A 19 7.51 -14.88 0.68
CA MET A 19 8.06 -15.77 1.70
C MET A 19 7.14 -15.83 2.93
N PRO A 20 7.57 -16.49 4.02
CA PRO A 20 7.43 -17.90 4.40
C PRO A 20 6.02 -18.31 4.87
N TYR A 21 5.04 -17.39 4.89
CA TYR A 21 3.67 -17.71 5.31
C TYR A 21 2.98 -18.70 4.39
N ARG A 22 3.40 -18.82 3.13
CA ARG A 22 2.85 -19.82 2.20
C ARG A 22 3.26 -21.25 2.59
N LEU A 23 4.54 -21.47 2.93
CA LEU A 23 5.03 -22.74 3.46
C LEU A 23 4.35 -23.10 4.79
N LEU A 24 4.15 -22.10 5.65
CA LEU A 24 3.37 -22.29 6.87
C LEU A 24 1.91 -22.59 6.53
N ALA A 25 1.26 -21.86 5.63
CA ALA A 25 -0.13 -22.09 5.23
C ALA A 25 -0.37 -23.44 4.55
N GLU A 26 0.66 -24.04 3.95
CA GLU A 26 0.64 -25.41 3.43
C GLU A 26 0.65 -26.48 4.55
N LEU A 27 1.02 -26.13 5.79
CA LEU A 27 0.85 -27.02 6.93
C LEU A 27 -0.65 -27.07 7.32
N PRO A 28 -1.23 -28.27 7.52
CA PRO A 28 -2.67 -28.46 7.70
C PRO A 28 -3.26 -27.71 8.91
N LEU A 29 -2.46 -27.45 9.95
CA LEU A 29 -2.87 -26.67 11.12
C LEU A 29 -2.85 -25.15 10.90
N PHE A 30 -1.98 -24.67 10.02
CA PHE A 30 -1.77 -23.24 9.76
C PHE A 30 -2.72 -22.71 8.69
N GLY A 31 -3.12 -23.54 7.71
CA GLY A 31 -4.12 -23.19 6.70
C GLY A 31 -5.51 -22.87 7.27
N LEU A 32 -5.83 -23.40 8.47
CA LEU A 32 -7.09 -23.11 9.19
C LEU A 32 -7.15 -21.68 9.75
N MET A 33 -6.02 -20.97 9.86
CA MET A 33 -5.97 -19.65 10.50
C MET A 33 -5.33 -18.59 9.60
N ARG A 34 -6.18 -17.92 8.81
CA ARG A 34 -5.83 -16.91 7.79
C ARG A 34 -5.16 -15.62 8.30
N LEU A 35 -4.95 -15.43 9.60
CA LEU A 35 -4.57 -14.14 10.18
C LEU A 35 -3.40 -14.26 11.18
N PRO A 36 -2.24 -13.60 10.93
CA PRO A 36 -1.05 -13.68 11.79
C PRO A 36 -1.27 -13.31 13.26
N HIS A 37 -2.21 -12.41 13.57
CA HIS A 37 -2.51 -12.06 14.97
C HIS A 37 -3.15 -13.22 15.76
N ARG A 38 -3.72 -14.22 15.09
CA ARG A 38 -4.21 -15.44 15.74
C ARG A 38 -3.05 -16.32 16.24
N TRP A 39 -1.88 -16.26 15.58
CA TRP A 39 -0.66 -16.89 16.10
C TRP A 39 -0.18 -16.27 17.39
N LEU A 40 -0.27 -14.93 17.50
CA LEU A 40 0.02 -14.26 18.76
C LEU A 40 -0.87 -14.80 19.89
N LEU A 41 -2.16 -15.00 19.65
CA LEU A 41 -3.06 -15.60 20.64
C LEU A 41 -2.68 -17.03 21.03
N VAL A 42 -2.37 -17.90 20.06
CA VAL A 42 -1.95 -19.29 20.35
C VAL A 42 -0.63 -19.31 21.12
N VAL A 43 0.34 -18.49 20.73
CA VAL A 43 1.62 -18.35 21.43
C VAL A 43 1.40 -17.80 22.84
N PHE A 44 0.61 -16.74 23.01
CA PHE A 44 0.31 -16.18 24.33
C PHE A 44 -0.42 -17.18 25.23
N LEU A 45 -1.36 -17.97 24.68
CA LEU A 45 -2.06 -19.01 25.43
C LEU A 45 -1.08 -20.12 25.85
N GLY A 46 -0.22 -20.57 24.93
CA GLY A 46 0.82 -21.55 25.23
C GLY A 46 1.78 -21.06 26.31
N LEU A 47 2.25 -19.81 26.21
CA LEU A 47 3.09 -19.17 27.22
C LEU A 47 2.36 -19.00 28.56
N SER A 48 1.05 -18.70 28.55
CA SER A 48 0.24 -18.56 29.77
C SER A 48 0.09 -19.91 30.50
N VAL A 49 -0.20 -21.00 29.77
CA VAL A 49 -0.27 -22.35 30.33
C VAL A 49 1.08 -22.78 30.90
N LEU A 50 2.16 -22.42 30.22
CA LEU A 50 3.52 -22.73 30.64
C LEU A 50 3.96 -21.93 31.88
N ALA A 51 3.58 -20.65 31.94
CA ALA A 51 3.77 -19.81 33.12
C ALA A 51 2.99 -20.38 34.33
N ALA A 52 1.75 -20.83 34.12
CA ALA A 52 0.94 -21.47 35.16
C ALA A 52 1.56 -22.77 35.71
N ARG A 53 2.42 -23.45 34.93
CA ARG A 53 3.18 -24.64 35.38
C ARG A 53 4.53 -24.31 36.03
N GLY A 54 4.78 -23.04 36.33
CA GLY A 54 6.00 -22.59 37.00
C GLY A 54 7.26 -22.67 36.13
N GLY A 55 7.12 -22.68 34.80
CA GLY A 55 8.24 -22.62 33.86
C GLY A 55 9.20 -23.81 33.89
N ARG A 56 8.88 -24.90 34.60
CA ARG A 56 9.72 -26.10 34.65
C ARG A 56 9.83 -26.71 33.24
N GLY A 57 11.06 -26.77 32.71
CA GLY A 57 11.36 -27.22 31.34
C GLY A 57 11.55 -26.09 30.32
N PHE A 58 11.28 -24.83 30.69
CA PHE A 58 11.39 -23.70 29.76
C PHE A 58 12.76 -23.02 29.76
N SER A 59 13.56 -23.19 30.81
CA SER A 59 14.91 -22.59 30.89
C SER A 59 15.79 -23.01 29.72
N GLY A 60 15.69 -24.27 29.27
CA GLY A 60 16.41 -24.76 28.10
C GLY A 60 15.90 -24.16 26.79
N LEU A 61 14.58 -24.04 26.61
CA LEU A 61 14.00 -23.45 25.41
C LEU A 61 14.26 -21.94 25.34
N ALA A 62 14.10 -21.23 26.45
CA ALA A 62 14.39 -19.80 26.55
C ALA A 62 15.88 -19.53 26.33
N ALA A 63 16.78 -20.31 26.94
CA ALA A 63 18.21 -20.21 26.68
C ALA A 63 18.52 -20.50 25.21
N CYS A 64 17.91 -21.51 24.59
CA CYS A 64 18.09 -21.81 23.18
C CYS A 64 17.57 -20.69 22.27
N LEU A 65 16.40 -20.11 22.56
CA LEU A 65 15.84 -18.98 21.81
C LEU A 65 16.70 -17.73 21.94
N VAL A 66 17.16 -17.41 23.16
CA VAL A 66 18.09 -16.29 23.41
C VAL A 66 19.44 -16.55 22.75
N LEU A 67 19.93 -17.79 22.73
CA LEU A 67 21.18 -18.15 22.05
C LEU A 67 21.02 -18.04 20.52
N VAL A 68 19.91 -18.51 19.96
CA VAL A 68 19.58 -18.37 18.54
C VAL A 68 19.40 -16.90 18.15
N GLU A 69 18.80 -16.10 19.03
CA GLU A 69 18.68 -14.66 18.87
C GLU A 69 20.06 -14.00 18.90
N ALA A 70 20.89 -14.31 19.91
CA ALA A 70 22.23 -13.77 20.07
C ALA A 70 23.20 -14.19 18.94
N MET A 71 23.06 -15.42 18.42
CA MET A 71 23.86 -15.93 17.31
C MET A 71 23.33 -15.49 15.94
N GLY A 72 22.04 -15.14 15.83
CA GLY A 72 21.34 -14.86 14.58
C GLY A 72 21.01 -13.38 14.33
N LEU A 73 21.09 -12.54 15.37
CA LEU A 73 20.82 -11.10 15.35
C LEU A 73 22.08 -10.27 15.61
N SER A 74 23.21 -10.61 15.00
CA SER A 74 24.17 -9.57 14.65
C SER A 74 23.40 -8.53 13.85
N VAL A 75 23.28 -7.32 14.42
CA VAL A 75 22.59 -6.14 13.88
C VAL A 75 22.68 -6.21 12.36
N VAL A 76 21.61 -6.68 11.71
CA VAL A 76 21.54 -6.63 10.25
C VAL A 76 21.57 -5.15 9.99
N ASP A 77 22.71 -4.69 9.48
CA ASP A 77 22.89 -3.34 9.02
C ASP A 77 21.76 -3.16 8.02
N ARG A 78 20.68 -2.50 8.48
CA ARG A 78 19.47 -2.38 7.69
C ARG A 78 19.96 -1.60 6.48
N PRO A 79 19.92 -2.18 5.26
CA PRO A 79 20.36 -1.44 4.11
C PRO A 79 19.59 -0.13 4.17
N ARG A 80 20.32 0.97 4.36
CA ARG A 80 19.76 2.29 4.13
C ARG A 80 19.44 2.24 2.65
N THR A 81 18.20 1.95 2.31
CA THR A 81 17.71 2.16 0.96
C THR A 81 17.85 3.64 0.77
N ASP A 82 18.87 4.03 0.01
CA ASP A 82 19.00 5.39 -0.47
C ASP A 82 17.83 5.56 -1.43
N ILE A 83 16.76 6.19 -0.94
CA ILE A 83 15.55 6.38 -1.71
C ILE A 83 15.83 7.57 -2.59
N THR A 84 16.13 7.31 -3.87
CA THR A 84 16.24 8.35 -4.87
C THR A 84 14.98 9.21 -4.79
N PRO A 85 15.12 10.52 -4.51
CA PRO A 85 13.98 11.41 -4.43
C PRO A 85 13.24 11.37 -5.78
N PRO A 86 11.90 11.29 -5.76
CA PRO A 86 11.12 11.42 -6.98
C PRO A 86 11.38 12.77 -7.67
N ALA A 87 11.31 12.82 -9.00
CA ALA A 87 11.68 14.01 -9.77
C ALA A 87 10.92 15.28 -9.35
N ILE A 88 9.66 15.13 -8.90
CA ILE A 88 8.76 16.23 -8.56
C ILE A 88 8.77 16.60 -7.07
N VAL A 89 9.63 15.99 -6.26
CA VAL A 89 9.52 16.11 -4.80
C VAL A 89 9.79 17.52 -4.27
N SER A 90 10.61 18.31 -4.98
CA SER A 90 10.88 19.71 -4.64
C SER A 90 9.65 20.62 -4.81
N GLU A 91 8.68 20.18 -5.59
CA GLU A 91 7.50 20.94 -6.01
C GLU A 91 6.28 20.63 -5.13
N VAL A 92 6.43 19.64 -4.24
CA VAL A 92 5.40 19.22 -3.32
C VAL A 92 5.41 20.11 -2.07
N ASP A 93 4.53 21.10 -2.05
CA ASP A 93 4.25 21.93 -0.88
C ASP A 93 2.78 21.82 -0.43
N GLY A 94 2.48 20.75 0.30
CA GLY A 94 1.15 20.52 0.89
C GLY A 94 0.68 19.07 0.80
N PRO A 95 -0.59 18.80 1.18
CA PRO A 95 -1.20 17.47 1.06
C PRO A 95 -1.38 17.08 -0.41
N VAL A 96 -0.94 15.88 -0.75
CA VAL A 96 -0.94 15.33 -2.12
C VAL A 96 -1.94 14.19 -2.24
N LEU A 97 -2.66 14.15 -3.35
CA LEU A 97 -3.38 12.98 -3.82
C LEU A 97 -2.53 12.25 -4.89
N ASP A 98 -1.98 11.10 -4.51
CA ASP A 98 -1.21 10.24 -5.41
C ASP A 98 -2.13 9.29 -6.20
N LEU A 99 -1.92 9.21 -7.52
CA LEU A 99 -2.65 8.38 -8.47
C LEU A 99 -1.67 7.53 -9.31
N PRO A 100 -2.02 6.30 -9.70
CA PRO A 100 -3.26 5.59 -9.39
C PRO A 100 -3.32 5.17 -7.91
N PRO A 101 -4.52 5.06 -7.31
CA PRO A 101 -4.68 4.86 -5.87
C PRO A 101 -4.49 3.39 -5.42
N ARG A 102 -3.84 2.55 -6.23
CA ARG A 102 -3.78 1.08 -6.14
C ARG A 102 -3.77 0.57 -4.70
N THR A 103 -4.70 -0.32 -4.39
CA THR A 103 -4.93 -0.80 -3.01
C THR A 103 -4.45 -2.22 -2.77
N LEU A 104 -4.16 -2.97 -3.85
CA LEU A 104 -3.80 -4.39 -3.81
C LEU A 104 -2.49 -4.64 -4.57
N GLY A 105 -1.35 -4.32 -3.96
CA GLY A 105 0.00 -4.50 -4.56
C GLY A 105 0.61 -3.19 -5.08
N ASP A 106 1.88 -3.24 -5.51
CA ASP A 106 2.70 -2.17 -6.12
C ASP A 106 2.26 -0.74 -5.77
N ASP A 107 2.13 -0.50 -4.47
CA ASP A 107 1.53 0.72 -3.95
C ASP A 107 2.55 1.87 -4.04
N ALA A 108 2.33 2.76 -5.01
CA ALA A 108 3.07 4.00 -5.23
C ALA A 108 3.30 4.79 -3.94
N ARG A 109 2.28 4.79 -3.06
CA ARG A 109 2.27 5.55 -1.82
C ARG A 109 3.45 5.13 -0.96
N GLY A 110 3.84 3.85 -0.97
CA GLY A 110 4.94 3.35 -0.15
C GLY A 110 6.24 4.14 -0.30
N ARG A 111 6.64 4.51 -1.53
CA ARG A 111 7.92 5.20 -1.77
C ARG A 111 7.87 6.66 -1.32
N TYR A 112 6.80 7.38 -1.67
CA TYR A 112 6.60 8.77 -1.26
C TYR A 112 6.34 8.91 0.24
N LEU A 113 5.60 7.97 0.84
CA LEU A 113 5.33 7.94 2.28
C LEU A 113 6.60 7.80 3.10
N VAL A 114 7.51 6.90 2.69
CA VAL A 114 8.80 6.75 3.38
C VAL A 114 9.63 8.03 3.24
N TRP A 115 9.67 8.62 2.04
CA TRP A 115 10.36 9.89 1.83
C TRP A 115 9.75 11.04 2.66
N GLN A 116 8.44 11.24 2.61
CA GLN A 116 7.70 12.25 3.37
C GLN A 116 7.92 12.08 4.88
N ARG A 117 7.93 10.83 5.36
CA ARG A 117 8.19 10.50 6.76
C ARG A 117 9.62 10.88 7.18
N VAL A 118 10.62 10.57 6.35
CA VAL A 118 12.03 10.94 6.60
C VAL A 118 12.19 12.47 6.65
N HIS A 119 11.46 13.20 5.80
CA HIS A 119 11.57 14.67 5.68
C HIS A 119 10.52 15.44 6.49
N ARG A 120 9.76 14.78 7.37
CA ARG A 120 8.71 15.37 8.22
C ARG A 120 7.64 16.17 7.46
N ARG A 121 7.29 15.74 6.24
CA ARG A 121 6.21 16.34 5.45
C ARG A 121 4.84 15.82 5.90
N PRO A 122 3.74 16.58 5.70
CA PRO A 122 2.39 16.10 5.95
C PRO A 122 2.10 14.85 5.12
N ILE A 123 1.41 13.89 5.73
CA ILE A 123 1.08 12.61 5.09
C ILE A 123 -0.45 12.48 5.04
N ALA A 124 -1.01 12.35 3.83
CA ALA A 124 -2.46 12.22 3.63
C ALA A 124 -2.99 10.78 3.84
N TYR A 125 -2.10 9.79 3.95
CA TYR A 125 -2.46 8.36 4.00
C TYR A 125 -1.91 7.66 5.25
N THR A 126 -2.59 6.62 5.70
CA THR A 126 -2.06 5.80 6.80
C THR A 126 -1.02 4.81 6.26
N LEU A 127 0.13 4.67 6.93
CA LEU A 127 1.19 3.72 6.57
C LEU A 127 0.78 2.23 6.65
N LEU A 128 -0.33 1.93 7.33
CA LEU A 128 -0.70 0.56 7.72
C LEU A 128 -1.98 0.04 7.07
N MET A 129 -2.77 0.90 6.42
CA MET A 129 -3.99 0.47 5.76
C MET A 129 -3.84 0.58 4.25
N GLN A 130 -3.91 -0.58 3.59
CA GLN A 130 -4.12 -0.69 2.15
C GLN A 130 -5.45 -0.04 1.71
N SER A 131 -6.36 0.23 2.66
CA SER A 131 -7.65 0.85 2.39
C SER A 131 -7.54 2.36 2.15
N ILE A 132 -8.20 2.82 1.08
CA ILE A 132 -8.50 4.24 0.84
C ILE A 132 -9.54 4.73 1.84
N GLY A 133 -9.38 5.94 2.38
CA GLY A 133 -10.36 6.54 3.28
C GLY A 133 -11.72 6.75 2.60
N PRO A 134 -12.86 6.61 3.32
CA PRO A 134 -14.19 6.55 2.71
C PRO A 134 -14.54 7.80 1.89
N ARG A 135 -14.07 8.99 2.29
CA ARG A 135 -14.30 10.23 1.55
C ARG A 135 -13.60 10.24 0.18
N ILE A 136 -12.39 9.71 0.10
CA ILE A 136 -11.62 9.61 -1.15
C ILE A 136 -12.10 8.45 -2.01
N ALA A 137 -12.47 7.33 -1.37
CA ALA A 137 -13.10 6.20 -2.03
C ALA A 137 -14.46 6.58 -2.66
N ALA A 138 -15.11 7.64 -2.19
CA ALA A 138 -16.33 8.18 -2.77
C ALA A 138 -16.09 9.17 -3.93
N GLU A 139 -14.87 9.67 -4.11
CA GLU A 139 -14.59 10.70 -5.12
C GLU A 139 -14.66 10.13 -6.55
N PRO A 140 -15.54 10.67 -7.42
CA PRO A 140 -15.69 10.18 -8.79
C PRO A 140 -14.40 10.16 -9.61
N LEU A 141 -13.55 11.19 -9.48
CA LEU A 141 -12.27 11.26 -10.21
C LEU A 141 -11.35 10.10 -9.86
N VAL A 142 -11.26 9.76 -8.57
CA VAL A 142 -10.42 8.66 -8.07
C VAL A 142 -10.90 7.32 -8.61
N ARG A 143 -12.22 7.12 -8.66
CA ARG A 143 -12.83 5.91 -9.25
C ARG A 143 -12.62 5.81 -10.75
N ALA A 144 -12.73 6.94 -11.46
CA ALA A 144 -12.49 7.00 -12.90
C ALA A 144 -11.04 6.60 -13.23
N VAL A 145 -10.09 7.21 -12.53
CA VAL A 145 -8.65 6.92 -12.69
C VAL A 145 -8.35 5.44 -12.41
N ALA A 146 -8.85 4.89 -11.29
CA ALA A 146 -8.67 3.47 -10.98
C ALA A 146 -9.40 2.54 -11.97
N GLY A 147 -10.53 2.97 -12.54
CA GLY A 147 -11.26 2.23 -13.58
C GLY A 147 -10.49 2.13 -14.89
N MET A 148 -9.73 3.18 -15.21
CA MET A 148 -8.89 3.30 -16.41
C MET A 148 -7.55 2.57 -16.28
N ASP A 149 -7.01 2.39 -15.07
CA ASP A 149 -5.80 1.61 -14.83
C ASP A 149 -6.05 0.12 -15.07
N ARG A 150 -5.59 -0.42 -16.21
CA ARG A 150 -5.82 -1.84 -16.57
C ARG A 150 -5.10 -2.81 -15.64
N SER A 151 -4.04 -2.35 -14.98
CA SER A 151 -3.22 -3.15 -14.07
C SER A 151 -3.78 -3.21 -12.66
N ASP A 152 -4.78 -2.38 -12.31
CA ASP A 152 -5.44 -2.45 -11.00
C ASP A 152 -6.38 -3.68 -10.95
N PRO A 153 -6.09 -4.67 -10.08
CA PRO A 153 -6.92 -5.86 -9.94
C PRO A 153 -8.21 -5.60 -9.16
N ILE A 154 -8.42 -4.41 -8.58
CA ILE A 154 -9.57 -4.17 -7.69
C ILE A 154 -10.91 -4.39 -8.38
N ALA A 155 -11.03 -4.04 -9.67
CA ALA A 155 -12.27 -4.21 -10.41
C ALA A 155 -12.60 -5.69 -10.71
N SER A 156 -11.60 -6.58 -10.73
CA SER A 156 -11.80 -8.01 -10.94
C SER A 156 -11.91 -8.81 -9.64
N LYS A 157 -11.65 -8.16 -8.49
CA LYS A 157 -11.63 -8.77 -7.14
C LYS A 157 -12.62 -8.11 -6.18
N VAL A 158 -13.86 -7.89 -6.64
CA VAL A 158 -14.88 -7.17 -5.86
C VAL A 158 -15.20 -7.88 -4.53
N ILE A 159 -15.25 -9.21 -4.53
CA ILE A 159 -15.53 -10.02 -3.33
C ILE A 159 -14.41 -9.86 -2.30
N GLU A 160 -13.15 -9.88 -2.73
CA GLU A 160 -12.01 -9.61 -1.85
C GLU A 160 -12.00 -8.16 -1.38
N ALA A 161 -12.34 -7.20 -2.23
CA ALA A 161 -12.42 -5.79 -1.86
C ALA A 161 -13.48 -5.51 -0.79
N GLU A 162 -14.61 -6.22 -0.79
CA GLU A 162 -15.62 -6.17 0.28
C GLU A 162 -15.02 -6.57 1.64
N GLN A 163 -14.16 -7.59 1.67
CA GLN A 163 -13.49 -8.03 2.91
C GLN A 163 -12.57 -6.95 3.51
N PHE A 164 -12.02 -6.07 2.66
CA PHE A 164 -11.16 -4.96 3.08
C PHE A 164 -11.91 -3.63 3.30
N ARG A 165 -13.25 -3.66 3.40
CA ARG A 165 -14.10 -2.46 3.51
C ARG A 165 -13.95 -1.50 2.32
N GLN A 166 -13.63 -2.05 1.14
CA GLN A 166 -13.48 -1.29 -0.11
C GLN A 166 -14.54 -1.68 -1.16
N GLY A 167 -15.61 -2.38 -0.76
CA GLY A 167 -16.65 -2.87 -1.67
C GLY A 167 -17.27 -1.77 -2.52
N ASP A 168 -17.66 -0.65 -1.90
CA ASP A 168 -18.27 0.48 -2.62
C ASP A 168 -17.29 1.14 -3.61
N PHE A 169 -16.01 1.20 -3.25
CA PHE A 169 -14.97 1.70 -4.16
C PHE A 169 -14.80 0.77 -5.35
N ALA A 170 -14.62 -0.53 -5.10
CA ALA A 170 -14.46 -1.55 -6.14
C ALA A 170 -15.66 -1.58 -7.09
N ARG A 171 -16.89 -1.43 -6.58
CA ARG A 171 -18.11 -1.33 -7.39
C ARG A 171 -18.10 -0.09 -8.26
N GLY A 172 -17.78 1.08 -7.70
CA GLY A 172 -17.67 2.32 -8.47
C GLY A 172 -16.59 2.25 -9.56
N VAL A 173 -15.45 1.63 -9.26
CA VAL A 173 -14.38 1.36 -10.25
C VAL A 173 -14.88 0.44 -11.36
N ALA A 174 -15.62 -0.63 -11.03
CA ALA A 174 -16.19 -1.55 -12.01
C ALA A 174 -17.26 -0.88 -12.89
N GLU A 175 -18.05 0.06 -12.34
CA GLU A 175 -19.02 0.86 -13.10
C GLU A 175 -18.33 1.76 -14.13
N TRP A 176 -17.25 2.44 -13.72
CA TRP A 176 -16.42 3.25 -14.63
C TRP A 176 -15.79 2.40 -15.73
N ARG A 177 -15.19 1.25 -15.37
CA ARG A 177 -14.57 0.35 -16.35
C ARG A 177 -15.58 -0.22 -17.35
N ALA A 178 -16.83 -0.41 -16.93
CA ALA A 178 -17.94 -0.83 -17.78
C ALA A 178 -18.58 0.31 -18.61
N GLY A 179 -18.10 1.56 -18.47
CA GLY A 179 -18.69 2.72 -19.14
C GLY A 179 -20.09 3.08 -18.66
N ARG A 180 -20.47 2.66 -17.44
CA ARG A 180 -21.80 2.90 -16.85
C ARG A 180 -21.85 4.10 -15.93
N ALA A 181 -20.69 4.62 -15.52
CA ALA A 181 -20.60 5.83 -14.71
C ALA A 181 -20.89 7.07 -15.56
N ASP A 182 -21.54 8.06 -14.96
CA ASP A 182 -21.85 9.34 -15.62
C ASP A 182 -20.61 10.27 -15.60
N PRO A 183 -20.05 10.64 -16.77
CA PRO A 183 -18.93 11.57 -16.85
C PRO A 183 -19.20 12.95 -16.22
N ALA A 184 -20.46 13.39 -16.18
CA ALA A 184 -20.82 14.67 -15.58
C ALA A 184 -20.50 14.74 -14.07
N THR A 185 -20.34 13.59 -13.41
CA THR A 185 -19.91 13.52 -12.00
C THR A 185 -18.47 14.00 -11.78
N LEU A 186 -17.66 14.11 -12.84
CA LEU A 186 -16.30 14.64 -12.77
C LEU A 186 -16.26 16.18 -12.74
N ASN A 187 -17.35 16.86 -13.11
CA ASN A 187 -17.41 18.33 -13.08
C ASN A 187 -17.19 18.85 -11.66
N GLY A 188 -16.29 19.82 -11.50
CA GLY A 188 -15.92 20.39 -10.20
C GLY A 188 -15.05 19.47 -9.33
N ALA A 189 -14.34 18.51 -9.93
CA ALA A 189 -13.43 17.63 -9.20
C ALA A 189 -12.34 18.41 -8.45
N ALA A 190 -11.79 19.46 -9.06
CA ALA A 190 -10.76 20.28 -8.43
C ALA A 190 -11.24 20.92 -7.11
N GLU A 191 -12.44 21.54 -7.11
CA GLU A 191 -13.03 22.13 -5.91
C GLU A 191 -13.33 21.09 -4.83
N ARG A 192 -13.86 19.92 -5.21
CA ARG A 192 -14.13 18.84 -4.26
C ARG A 192 -12.85 18.35 -3.60
N LEU A 193 -11.81 18.08 -4.38
CA LEU A 193 -10.51 17.65 -3.87
C LEU A 193 -9.89 18.70 -2.95
N ARG A 194 -9.98 19.99 -3.31
CA ARG A 194 -9.57 21.10 -2.43
C ARG A 194 -10.37 21.12 -1.13
N GLY A 195 -11.68 20.89 -1.20
CA GLY A 195 -12.57 20.74 -0.03
C GLY A 195 -12.29 19.50 0.83
N LEU A 196 -11.62 18.49 0.29
CA LEU A 196 -11.09 17.33 1.03
C LEU A 196 -9.72 17.61 1.67
N GLY A 197 -9.13 18.78 1.40
CA GLY A 197 -7.86 19.22 1.99
C GLY A 197 -6.63 18.94 1.14
N TYR A 198 -6.79 18.54 -0.12
CA TYR A 198 -5.67 18.33 -1.04
C TYR A 198 -5.26 19.65 -1.72
N ALA A 199 -3.96 19.88 -1.81
CA ALA A 199 -3.38 21.01 -2.54
C ALA A 199 -2.86 20.59 -3.92
N LEU A 200 -2.51 19.32 -4.08
CA LEU A 200 -1.85 18.79 -5.27
C LEU A 200 -2.44 17.45 -5.66
N VAL A 201 -2.50 17.18 -6.97
CA VAL A 201 -2.76 15.85 -7.54
C VAL A 201 -1.55 15.43 -8.34
N ILE A 202 -1.07 14.20 -8.13
CA ILE A 202 0.08 13.65 -8.83
C ILE A 202 -0.34 12.35 -9.51
N LEU A 203 -0.12 12.26 -10.81
CA LEU A 203 -0.24 11.03 -11.60
C LEU A 203 1.14 10.43 -11.82
N HIS A 204 1.41 9.25 -11.26
CA HIS A 204 2.66 8.51 -11.45
C HIS A 204 2.59 7.70 -12.75
N ARG A 205 3.09 8.28 -13.86
CA ARG A 205 3.04 7.66 -15.20
C ARG A 205 3.83 6.36 -15.25
N ASN A 206 4.98 6.32 -14.58
CA ASN A 206 5.86 5.14 -14.52
C ASN A 206 5.23 3.91 -13.85
N LEU A 207 4.08 4.05 -13.20
CA LEU A 207 3.33 2.94 -12.60
C LEU A 207 2.20 2.43 -13.49
N LEU A 208 1.87 3.14 -14.56
CA LEU A 208 0.80 2.84 -15.48
C LEU A 208 1.37 2.30 -16.80
N ALA A 209 0.55 1.57 -17.56
CA ALA A 209 0.85 1.37 -18.96
C ALA A 209 0.81 2.73 -19.69
N GLU A 210 1.69 2.95 -20.66
CA GLU A 210 1.83 4.23 -21.37
C GLU A 210 0.48 4.76 -21.91
N GLU A 211 -0.27 3.90 -22.58
CA GLU A 211 -1.62 4.21 -23.09
C GLU A 211 -2.61 4.61 -21.99
N ASP A 212 -2.54 3.99 -20.80
CA ASP A 212 -3.42 4.35 -19.68
C ASP A 212 -2.98 5.67 -19.06
N ALA A 213 -1.66 5.88 -18.93
CA ALA A 213 -1.08 7.12 -18.42
C ALA A 213 -1.54 8.32 -19.26
N ASP A 214 -1.47 8.23 -20.57
CA ASP A 214 -1.85 9.32 -21.48
C ASP A 214 -3.36 9.59 -21.44
N ARG A 215 -4.19 8.54 -21.42
CA ARG A 215 -5.65 8.68 -21.31
C ARG A 215 -6.05 9.29 -19.97
N ILE A 216 -5.43 8.85 -18.88
CA ILE A 216 -5.70 9.38 -17.54
C ILE A 216 -5.20 10.83 -17.44
N ALA A 217 -4.02 11.15 -17.97
CA ALA A 217 -3.49 12.51 -17.98
C ALA A 217 -4.41 13.46 -18.77
N ALA A 218 -4.94 13.02 -19.91
CA ALA A 218 -5.93 13.79 -20.68
C ALA A 218 -7.22 14.05 -19.88
N LEU A 219 -7.76 13.02 -19.21
CA LEU A 219 -8.93 13.15 -18.35
C LEU A 219 -8.68 14.13 -17.18
N LEU A 220 -7.51 14.03 -16.53
CA LEU A 220 -7.13 14.94 -15.46
C LEU A 220 -6.94 16.37 -16.00
N GLY A 221 -6.38 16.54 -17.19
CA GLY A 221 -6.24 17.84 -17.85
C GLY A 221 -7.59 18.51 -18.11
N GLU A 222 -8.61 17.74 -18.51
CA GLU A 222 -9.96 18.25 -18.75
C GLU A 222 -10.63 18.77 -17.46
N HIS A 223 -10.45 18.08 -16.34
CA HIS A 223 -11.16 18.39 -15.09
C HIS A 223 -10.36 19.18 -14.05
N LEU A 224 -9.03 19.17 -14.12
CA LEU A 224 -8.13 19.89 -13.21
C LEU A 224 -7.40 21.06 -13.89
N GLY A 225 -7.49 21.17 -15.22
CA GLY A 225 -6.78 22.18 -16.01
C GLY A 225 -5.36 21.76 -16.42
N MET A 226 -4.56 22.73 -16.86
CA MET A 226 -3.20 22.44 -17.33
C MET A 226 -2.31 21.95 -16.18
N PRO A 227 -1.52 20.88 -16.38
CA PRO A 227 -0.57 20.45 -15.37
C PRO A 227 0.49 21.52 -15.14
N ALA A 228 0.91 21.68 -13.89
CA ALA A 228 2.02 22.57 -13.55
C ALA A 228 3.36 21.95 -13.96
N ILE A 229 3.46 20.62 -13.95
CA ILE A 229 4.65 19.86 -14.31
C ILE A 229 4.22 18.60 -15.06
N ASP A 230 4.89 18.32 -16.15
CA ASP A 230 4.74 17.09 -16.93
C ASP A 230 6.14 16.51 -17.19
N THR A 231 6.41 15.35 -16.59
CA THR A 231 7.66 14.60 -16.75
C THR A 231 7.35 13.16 -17.17
N GLU A 232 8.37 12.43 -17.60
CA GLU A 232 8.24 11.00 -17.89
C GLU A 232 7.84 10.18 -16.64
N GLU A 233 8.27 10.59 -15.44
CA GLU A 233 7.95 9.87 -14.21
C GLU A 233 6.51 10.17 -13.76
N ALA A 234 6.12 11.44 -13.79
CA ALA A 234 4.87 11.89 -13.21
C ALA A 234 4.37 13.23 -13.78
N VAL A 235 3.06 13.45 -13.66
CA VAL A 235 2.37 14.70 -13.99
C VAL A 235 1.75 15.28 -12.71
N LEU A 236 1.90 16.58 -12.49
CA LEU A 236 1.44 17.26 -11.29
C LEU A 236 0.46 18.39 -11.64
N TRP A 237 -0.66 18.44 -10.91
CA TRP A 237 -1.64 19.51 -10.92
C TRP A 237 -1.70 20.21 -9.58
N ARG A 238 -1.81 21.54 -9.60
CA ARG A 238 -2.10 22.37 -8.43
C ARG A 238 -3.62 22.57 -8.38
N LEU A 239 -4.22 22.27 -7.23
CA LEU A 239 -5.67 22.40 -7.01
C LEU A 239 -6.03 23.83 -6.66
#